data_AF-A0AAE0VUF7-F1
#
_entry.id   AF-A0AAE0VUF7-F1
#
_cell.length_a   1.000
_cell.length_b   1.000
_cell.length_c   1.000
_cell.angle_alpha   90.00
_cell.angle_beta   90.00
_cell.angle_gamma   90.00
#
_symmetry.space_group_name_H-M   'P 1'
#
loop_
_entity.id
_entity.type
_entity.pdbx_description
1 polymer ?
#
loop_
_entity_poly.entity_id
_entity_poly.type
_entity_poly.pdbx_seq_one_letter_code
_entity_poly.pdbx_strand_id
1 'polypeptide(L)'
;MVGSESGVGVRLKEKNKRMVRRPSHHDAVQAIMSCWRCMVLALEQEAAQNDYANAEKANLILTEVHTYKFLASTMLLFDVLEELTRCSKVFQKEVIDIDHLEHMLDATLEALNDHVSNTDVYTPHVTELNGQLDMSGKYHGVQPKEYHQRTKVYVRNLGKELVACVESEMRKRFSPCDMQILKDLSTVMNPRQLPQISEDLKTHGSESSGRLTEQFGMGGKIL
;
A
#
# COMPACT_ATOMS: atom_id res chain seq x y z
N MET A 1 41.01 -44.56 15.83
CA MET A 1 40.36 -44.66 14.52
C MET A 1 38.86 -44.54 14.73
N VAL A 2 38.27 -43.51 14.13
CA VAL A 2 36.85 -43.35 13.73
C VAL A 2 35.83 -43.45 14.88
N GLY A 3 35.23 -42.35 15.34
CA GLY A 3 34.08 -41.70 14.68
C GLY A 3 32.83 -42.56 14.95
N SER A 4 31.76 -42.09 15.59
CA SER A 4 30.98 -40.94 15.16
C SER A 4 30.04 -40.47 16.25
N GLU A 5 30.05 -39.16 16.47
CA GLU A 5 28.96 -38.40 17.06
C GLU A 5 27.74 -38.47 16.13
N SER A 6 26.56 -38.80 16.66
CA SER A 6 25.30 -38.49 15.98
C SER A 6 24.51 -37.54 16.87
N GLY A 7 24.88 -36.26 16.76
CA GLY A 7 24.11 -35.16 17.31
C GLY A 7 22.70 -35.16 16.73
N VAL A 8 21.71 -35.30 17.62
CA VAL A 8 20.32 -34.97 17.31
C VAL A 8 20.24 -33.45 17.26
N GLY A 9 20.56 -32.90 16.08
CA GLY A 9 20.34 -31.50 15.77
C GLY A 9 18.85 -31.22 15.80
N VAL A 10 18.37 -30.67 16.91
CA VAL A 10 17.05 -30.05 17.00
C VAL A 10 17.08 -28.88 16.02
N ARG A 11 16.46 -29.06 14.85
CA ARG A 11 16.12 -27.95 13.95
C ARG A 11 15.19 -27.02 14.71
N LEU A 12 15.74 -25.93 15.24
CA LEU A 12 14.98 -24.74 15.58
C LEU A 12 14.29 -24.29 14.30
N LYS A 13 13.01 -24.61 14.16
CA LYS A 13 12.12 -24.00 13.18
C LYS A 13 11.84 -22.58 13.65
N GLU A 14 12.82 -21.70 13.53
CA GLU A 14 12.60 -20.27 13.69
C GLU A 14 12.07 -19.70 12.37
N LYS A 15 10.85 -20.13 12.01
CA LYS A 15 10.02 -19.38 11.06
C LYS A 15 9.10 -18.47 11.87
N ASN A 16 9.70 -17.47 12.50
CA ASN A 16 8.97 -16.30 12.92
C ASN A 16 9.49 -15.07 12.16
N LYS A 17 9.54 -15.18 10.83
CA LYS A 17 9.36 -13.99 9.99
C LYS A 17 7.95 -13.51 10.31
N ARG A 18 7.83 -12.46 11.11
CA ARG A 18 6.59 -11.69 11.25
C ARG A 18 6.27 -11.17 9.86
N MET A 19 5.60 -12.01 9.07
CA MET A 19 5.15 -11.69 7.73
C MET A 19 4.23 -10.49 7.93
N VAL A 20 4.67 -9.39 7.34
CA VAL A 20 4.05 -8.07 7.42
C VAL A 20 2.54 -8.27 7.30
N ARG A 21 1.77 -7.73 8.25
CA ARG A 21 0.31 -7.92 8.40
C ARG A 21 -0.52 -7.16 7.33
N ARG A 22 0.13 -6.65 6.27
CA ARG A 22 -0.44 -5.77 5.23
C ARG A 22 -0.85 -6.44 3.89
N PRO A 23 -0.22 -7.53 3.41
CA PRO A 23 -0.65 -8.21 2.17
C PRO A 23 -2.12 -8.62 2.22
N SER A 24 -2.64 -8.95 3.41
CA SER A 24 -4.01 -9.43 3.55
C SER A 24 -5.09 -8.43 3.08
N HIS A 25 -4.84 -7.12 3.17
CA HIS A 25 -5.83 -6.12 2.73
C HIS A 25 -5.82 -5.95 1.21
N HIS A 26 -4.64 -5.85 0.61
CA HIS A 26 -4.48 -5.83 -0.84
C HIS A 26 -5.09 -7.08 -1.48
N ASP A 27 -4.73 -8.26 -0.95
CA ASP A 27 -5.21 -9.55 -1.47
C ASP A 27 -6.73 -9.70 -1.29
N ALA A 28 -7.29 -9.21 -0.18
CA ALA A 28 -8.73 -9.22 0.03
C ALA A 28 -9.48 -8.30 -0.96
N VAL A 29 -8.99 -7.08 -1.17
CA VAL A 29 -9.59 -6.14 -2.13
C VAL A 29 -9.49 -6.67 -3.55
N GLN A 30 -8.33 -7.24 -3.91
CA GLN A 30 -8.13 -7.91 -5.20
C GLN A 30 -9.10 -9.08 -5.40
N ALA A 31 -9.30 -9.91 -4.37
CA ALA A 31 -10.24 -11.01 -4.41
C ALA A 31 -11.67 -10.50 -4.64
N ILE A 32 -12.12 -9.50 -3.89
CA ILE A 32 -13.44 -8.87 -4.05
C ILE A 32 -13.63 -8.32 -5.46
N MET A 33 -12.65 -7.58 -5.98
CA MET A 33 -12.70 -7.03 -7.34
C MET A 33 -12.81 -8.14 -8.39
N SER A 34 -11.99 -9.19 -8.27
CA SER A 34 -11.93 -10.29 -9.24
C SER A 34 -13.16 -11.19 -9.20
N CYS A 35 -13.78 -11.37 -8.03
CA CYS A 35 -14.95 -12.23 -7.85
C CYS A 35 -16.28 -11.46 -7.75
N TRP A 36 -16.27 -10.14 -7.96
CA TRP A 36 -17.46 -9.29 -7.81
C TRP A 36 -18.68 -9.83 -8.55
N ARG A 37 -18.52 -10.25 -9.81
CA ARG A 37 -19.61 -10.87 -10.59
C ARG A 37 -20.17 -12.11 -9.90
N CYS A 38 -19.29 -13.00 -9.44
CA CYS A 38 -19.70 -14.23 -8.77
C CYS A 38 -20.40 -13.92 -7.44
N MET A 39 -19.95 -12.89 -6.72
CA MET A 39 -20.61 -12.42 -5.50
C MET A 39 -22.03 -11.93 -5.79
N VAL A 40 -22.22 -11.11 -6.82
CA VAL A 40 -23.55 -10.64 -7.22
C VAL A 40 -24.46 -11.83 -7.54
N LEU A 41 -24.02 -12.77 -8.38
CA LEU A 41 -24.83 -13.93 -8.77
C LEU A 41 -25.15 -14.85 -7.59
N ALA A 42 -24.20 -15.09 -6.69
CA ALA A 42 -24.43 -15.91 -5.50
C ALA A 42 -25.43 -15.25 -4.54
N LEU A 43 -25.33 -13.93 -4.35
CA LEU A 43 -26.27 -13.17 -3.52
C LEU A 43 -27.67 -13.11 -4.14
N GLU A 44 -27.78 -12.97 -5.47
CA GLU A 44 -29.06 -13.06 -6.18
C GLU A 44 -29.73 -14.43 -6.00
N GLN A 45 -28.93 -15.51 -6.08
CA GLN A 45 -29.43 -16.86 -5.86
C GLN A 45 -29.89 -17.07 -4.41
N GLU A 46 -29.10 -16.63 -3.43
CA GLU A 46 -29.43 -16.75 -2.00
C GLU A 46 -30.66 -15.90 -1.63
N ALA A 47 -30.77 -14.70 -2.19
CA ALA A 47 -31.93 -13.82 -2.04
C ALA A 47 -33.23 -14.41 -2.62
N ALA A 48 -33.13 -15.30 -3.60
CA ALA A 48 -34.26 -15.98 -4.23
C ALA A 48 -34.70 -17.27 -3.49
N GLN A 49 -33.98 -17.69 -2.45
CA GLN A 49 -34.34 -18.88 -1.67
C GLN A 49 -35.51 -18.61 -0.71
N ASN A 50 -36.26 -19.68 -0.39
CA ASN A 50 -37.43 -19.61 0.50
C ASN A 50 -37.08 -19.47 2.00
N ASP A 51 -35.79 -19.36 2.36
CA ASP A 51 -35.36 -19.07 3.73
C ASP A 51 -35.41 -17.55 3.98
N TYR A 52 -36.51 -17.08 4.57
CA TYR A 52 -36.80 -15.67 4.75
C TYR A 52 -35.68 -14.91 5.47
N ALA A 53 -35.03 -15.50 6.48
CA ALA A 53 -34.02 -14.82 7.28
C ALA A 53 -32.68 -14.66 6.53
N ASN A 54 -32.31 -15.63 5.72
CA ASN A 54 -31.09 -15.58 4.91
C ASN A 54 -31.31 -14.78 3.62
N ALA A 55 -32.49 -14.89 3.01
CA ALA A 55 -32.88 -14.12 1.84
C ALA A 55 -32.91 -12.61 2.11
N GLU A 56 -33.41 -12.17 3.27
CA GLU A 56 -33.42 -10.75 3.65
C GLU A 56 -31.99 -10.20 3.80
N LYS A 57 -31.10 -10.94 4.47
CA LYS A 57 -29.69 -10.55 4.63
C LYS A 57 -28.95 -10.51 3.30
N ALA A 58 -29.14 -11.52 2.45
CA ALA A 58 -28.54 -11.57 1.13
C ALA A 58 -28.99 -10.38 0.27
N ASN A 59 -30.28 -10.02 0.34
CA ASN A 59 -30.80 -8.84 -0.36
C ASN A 59 -30.15 -7.54 0.12
N LEU A 60 -29.98 -7.34 1.42
CA LEU A 60 -29.32 -6.14 1.97
C LEU A 60 -27.86 -6.02 1.49
N ILE A 61 -27.13 -7.13 1.46
CA ILE A 61 -25.74 -7.14 0.97
C ILE A 61 -25.73 -6.90 -0.55
N LEU A 62 -26.63 -7.55 -1.29
CA LEU A 62 -26.76 -7.39 -2.74
C LEU A 62 -27.06 -5.93 -3.12
N THR A 63 -27.93 -5.25 -2.37
CA THR A 63 -28.26 -3.85 -2.66
C THR A 63 -27.05 -2.94 -2.63
N GLU A 64 -26.09 -3.19 -1.73
CA GLU A 64 -24.85 -2.42 -1.62
C GLU A 64 -23.79 -2.85 -2.64
N VAL A 65 -23.51 -4.16 -2.74
CA VAL A 65 -22.47 -4.72 -3.62
C VAL A 65 -22.78 -4.48 -5.09
N HIS A 66 -24.05 -4.42 -5.46
CA HIS A 66 -24.49 -4.19 -6.83
C HIS A 66 -24.43 -2.72 -7.27
N THR A 67 -24.06 -1.79 -6.38
CA THR A 67 -23.93 -0.37 -6.75
C THR A 67 -22.62 -0.08 -7.48
N TYR A 68 -22.66 0.89 -8.39
CA TYR A 68 -21.46 1.45 -9.01
C TYR A 68 -20.50 2.01 -7.95
N LYS A 69 -21.02 2.68 -6.90
CA LYS A 69 -20.19 3.26 -5.84
C LYS A 69 -19.33 2.20 -5.16
N PHE A 70 -19.92 1.05 -4.81
CA PHE A 70 -19.18 -0.04 -4.18
C PHE A 70 -18.05 -0.55 -5.08
N LEU A 71 -18.39 -0.87 -6.34
CA LEU A 71 -17.43 -1.41 -7.30
C LEU A 71 -16.30 -0.43 -7.60
N ALA A 72 -16.64 0.83 -7.91
CA ALA A 72 -15.67 1.85 -8.26
C ALA A 72 -14.79 2.27 -7.06
N SER A 73 -15.34 2.35 -5.85
CA SER A 73 -14.55 2.58 -4.64
C SER A 73 -13.62 1.41 -4.31
N THR A 74 -14.02 0.17 -4.59
CA THR A 74 -13.18 -1.02 -4.41
C THR A 74 -11.99 -1.00 -5.38
N MET A 75 -12.22 -0.63 -6.64
CA MET A 75 -11.16 -0.47 -7.65
C MET A 75 -10.21 0.68 -7.30
N LEU A 76 -10.74 1.83 -6.89
CA LEU A 76 -9.96 2.95 -6.39
C LEU A 76 -9.06 2.53 -5.21
N LEU A 77 -9.63 1.78 -4.26
CA LEU A 77 -8.87 1.27 -3.12
C LEU A 77 -7.79 0.26 -3.56
N PHE A 78 -8.09 -0.59 -4.54
CA PHE A 78 -7.12 -1.52 -5.10
C PHE A 78 -5.90 -0.79 -5.67
N ASP A 79 -6.13 0.20 -6.54
CA ASP A 79 -5.06 0.99 -7.17
C ASP A 79 -4.18 1.70 -6.14
N VAL A 80 -4.79 2.31 -5.11
CA VAL A 80 -4.03 2.96 -4.03
C VAL A 80 -3.24 1.93 -3.22
N LEU A 81 -3.83 0.78 -2.90
CA LEU A 81 -3.14 -0.29 -2.16
C LEU A 81 -2.00 -0.92 -2.95
N GLU A 82 -2.10 -1.00 -4.27
CA GLU A 82 -1.04 -1.51 -5.15
C GLU A 82 0.20 -0.63 -5.03
N GLU A 83 0.04 0.70 -5.14
CA GLU A 83 1.14 1.67 -4.97
C GLU A 83 1.75 1.61 -3.57
N LEU A 84 0.90 1.55 -2.54
CA LEU A 84 1.37 1.41 -1.15
C LEU A 84 2.10 0.10 -0.91
N THR A 85 1.67 -0.98 -1.56
CA THR A 85 2.31 -2.30 -1.46
C THR A 85 3.66 -2.30 -2.18
N ARG A 86 3.75 -1.65 -3.35
CA ARG A 86 5.00 -1.44 -4.09
C ARG A 86 6.01 -0.69 -3.23
N CYS A 87 5.59 0.42 -2.63
CA CYS A 87 6.40 1.18 -1.67
C CYS A 87 6.82 0.29 -0.48
N SER A 88 5.88 -0.44 0.14
CA SER A 88 6.17 -1.28 1.30
C SER A 88 7.17 -2.40 1.02
N LYS A 89 7.21 -2.96 -0.20
CA LYS A 89 8.19 -3.99 -0.57
C LYS A 89 9.63 -3.48 -0.54
N VAL A 90 9.86 -2.18 -0.72
CA VAL A 90 11.20 -1.57 -0.60
C VAL A 90 11.72 -1.67 0.84
N PHE A 91 10.86 -1.40 1.83
CA PHE A 91 11.17 -1.52 3.25
C PHE A 91 11.36 -2.98 3.72
N GLN A 92 11.00 -3.96 2.90
CA GLN A 92 11.10 -5.39 3.23
C GLN A 92 12.37 -6.03 2.65
N LYS A 93 13.19 -5.29 1.91
CA LYS A 93 14.49 -5.77 1.42
C LYS A 93 15.44 -6.00 2.59
N GLU A 94 16.30 -7.01 2.48
CA GLU A 94 17.31 -7.33 3.52
C GLU A 94 18.34 -6.21 3.71
N VAL A 95 18.59 -5.45 2.65
CA VAL A 95 19.41 -4.24 2.68
C VAL A 95 18.52 -3.09 2.20
N ILE A 96 18.26 -2.16 3.09
CA ILE A 96 17.53 -0.92 2.78
C ILE A 96 18.57 0.12 2.37
N ASP A 97 18.41 0.66 1.18
CA ASP A 97 19.13 1.83 0.71
C ASP A 97 18.31 3.06 1.13
N ILE A 98 18.85 3.84 2.08
CA ILE A 98 18.17 5.02 2.64
C ILE A 98 18.02 6.12 1.60
N ASP A 99 18.97 6.27 0.68
CA ASP A 99 18.91 7.26 -0.39
C ASP A 99 17.81 6.88 -1.39
N HIS A 100 17.66 5.59 -1.67
CA HIS A 100 16.58 5.07 -2.49
C HIS A 100 15.19 5.19 -1.82
N LEU A 101 15.13 5.23 -0.49
CA LEU A 101 13.87 5.23 0.27
C LEU A 101 13.09 6.53 0.09
N GLU A 102 13.78 7.68 0.11
CA GLU A 102 13.16 8.99 -0.13
C GLU A 102 12.62 9.07 -1.57
N HIS A 103 13.44 8.70 -2.56
CA HIS A 103 13.02 8.68 -3.96
C HIS A 103 11.81 7.78 -4.20
N MET A 104 11.73 6.63 -3.52
CA MET A 104 10.58 5.74 -3.63
C MET A 104 9.32 6.30 -2.96
N LEU A 105 9.45 7.02 -1.84
CA LEU A 105 8.33 7.71 -1.20
C LEU A 105 7.80 8.80 -2.12
N ASP A 106 8.67 9.64 -2.66
CA ASP A 106 8.30 10.72 -3.58
C ASP A 106 7.65 10.16 -4.85
N ALA A 107 8.24 9.14 -5.47
CA ALA A 107 7.68 8.49 -6.66
C ALA A 107 6.32 7.83 -6.40
N THR A 108 6.09 7.32 -5.18
CA THR A 108 4.78 6.75 -4.80
C THR A 108 3.75 7.85 -4.63
N LEU A 109 4.11 8.97 -3.99
CA LEU A 109 3.23 10.13 -3.83
C LEU A 109 2.90 10.79 -5.17
N GLU A 110 3.87 10.88 -6.07
CA GLU A 110 3.69 11.38 -7.43
C GLU A 110 2.72 10.48 -8.21
N ALA A 111 2.92 9.16 -8.21
CA ALA A 111 2.01 8.21 -8.86
C ALA A 111 0.57 8.28 -8.30
N LEU A 112 0.42 8.38 -6.98
CA LEU A 112 -0.89 8.55 -6.34
C LEU A 112 -1.54 9.89 -6.69
N ASN A 113 -0.76 10.96 -6.80
CA ASN A 113 -1.26 12.26 -7.23
C ASN A 113 -1.62 12.26 -8.71
N ASP A 114 -0.87 11.58 -9.57
CA ASP A 114 -1.17 11.44 -11.00
C ASP A 114 -2.50 10.71 -11.24
N HIS A 115 -2.82 9.72 -10.41
CA HIS A 115 -4.11 9.02 -10.41
C HIS A 115 -5.32 9.94 -10.17
N VAL A 116 -5.11 11.15 -9.63
CA VAL A 116 -6.16 12.01 -9.07
C VAL A 116 -6.12 13.45 -9.62
N SER A 117 -4.97 13.91 -10.10
CA SER A 117 -4.72 15.30 -10.54
C SER A 117 -5.33 15.60 -11.90
N ASN A 118 -5.47 14.59 -12.76
CA ASN A 118 -6.07 14.78 -14.06
C ASN A 118 -7.60 14.84 -13.92
N THR A 119 -8.18 16.01 -14.18
CA THR A 119 -9.61 16.34 -13.97
C THR A 119 -10.58 15.34 -14.64
N ASP A 120 -10.11 14.64 -15.67
CA ASP A 120 -10.87 13.69 -16.48
C ASP A 120 -10.42 12.22 -16.33
N VAL A 121 -9.31 11.94 -15.62
CA VAL A 121 -8.74 10.59 -15.54
C VAL A 121 -8.97 10.04 -14.14
N TYR A 122 -9.64 8.88 -14.07
CA TYR A 122 -9.75 8.10 -12.85
C TYR A 122 -8.55 7.16 -12.75
N THR A 123 -8.39 6.48 -11.61
CA THR A 123 -7.42 5.38 -11.53
C THR A 123 -7.62 4.36 -12.67
N PRO A 124 -6.58 3.60 -13.05
CA PRO A 124 -6.63 2.72 -14.23
C PRO A 124 -7.86 1.81 -14.27
N HIS A 125 -8.18 1.16 -13.15
CA HIS A 125 -9.31 0.23 -13.08
C HIS A 125 -10.68 0.93 -13.12
N VAL A 126 -10.81 2.12 -12.51
CA VAL A 126 -12.05 2.91 -12.58
C VAL A 126 -12.25 3.48 -13.98
N THR A 127 -11.17 3.83 -14.68
CA THR A 127 -11.22 4.25 -16.09
C THR A 127 -11.68 3.11 -16.99
N GLU A 128 -11.15 1.89 -16.78
CA GLU A 128 -11.61 0.70 -17.49
C GLU A 128 -13.10 0.41 -17.23
N LEU A 129 -13.51 0.44 -15.95
CA LEU A 129 -14.90 0.26 -15.54
C LEU A 129 -15.83 1.25 -16.26
N ASN A 130 -15.51 2.54 -16.21
CA ASN A 130 -16.30 3.58 -16.86
C ASN A 130 -16.36 3.38 -18.38
N GLY A 131 -15.24 3.00 -19.01
CA GLY A 131 -15.20 2.68 -20.44
C GLY A 131 -16.12 1.53 -20.82
N GLN A 132 -16.09 0.42 -20.07
CA GLN A 132 -16.97 -0.73 -20.33
C GLN A 132 -18.45 -0.39 -20.10
N LEU A 133 -18.76 0.39 -19.06
CA LEU A 133 -20.13 0.82 -18.77
C LEU A 133 -20.66 1.85 -19.77
N ASP A 134 -19.82 2.77 -20.25
CA ASP A 134 -20.21 3.77 -21.26
C ASP A 134 -20.44 3.10 -22.63
N MET A 135 -19.74 2.00 -22.94
CA MET A 135 -19.92 1.25 -24.20
C MET A 135 -21.09 0.25 -24.16
N SER A 136 -21.23 -0.51 -23.08
CA SER A 136 -22.13 -1.68 -23.02
C SER A 136 -23.21 -1.60 -21.95
N GLY A 137 -23.13 -0.61 -21.05
CA GLY A 137 -23.96 -0.53 -19.85
C GLY A 137 -23.71 -1.65 -18.84
N LYS A 138 -22.74 -2.53 -19.08
CA LYS A 138 -22.45 -3.72 -18.26
C LYS A 138 -20.96 -3.84 -17.98
N TYR A 139 -20.64 -4.33 -16.78
CA TYR A 139 -19.29 -4.70 -16.40
C TYR A 139 -19.27 -6.21 -16.11
N HIS A 140 -18.41 -6.95 -16.82
CA HIS A 140 -18.41 -8.43 -16.81
C HIS A 140 -19.80 -9.08 -16.99
N GLY A 141 -20.71 -8.44 -17.73
CA GLY A 141 -22.06 -8.94 -18.01
C GLY A 141 -23.14 -8.59 -16.97
N VAL A 142 -22.79 -7.91 -15.88
CA VAL A 142 -23.71 -7.41 -14.85
C VAL A 142 -23.85 -5.89 -15.01
N GLN A 143 -25.06 -5.34 -14.83
CA GLN A 143 -25.29 -3.90 -14.89
C GLN A 143 -25.31 -3.31 -13.47
N PRO A 144 -24.30 -2.51 -13.07
CA PRO A 144 -24.31 -1.87 -11.76
C PRO A 144 -25.48 -0.91 -11.60
N LYS A 145 -26.07 -0.89 -10.40
CA LYS A 145 -27.05 0.14 -10.01
C LYS A 145 -26.38 1.49 -9.82
N GLU A 146 -27.14 2.57 -9.96
CA GLU A 146 -26.69 3.95 -9.70
C GLU A 146 -25.50 4.41 -10.57
N TYR A 147 -25.39 3.93 -11.80
CA TYR A 147 -24.42 4.46 -12.75
C TYR A 147 -24.90 5.78 -13.36
N HIS A 148 -24.45 6.91 -12.82
CA HIS A 148 -24.79 8.25 -13.32
C HIS A 148 -23.72 9.28 -12.95
N GLN A 149 -23.76 10.46 -13.57
CA GLN A 149 -22.71 11.48 -13.41
C GLN A 149 -22.42 11.84 -11.94
N ARG A 150 -23.46 11.93 -11.09
CA ARG A 150 -23.28 12.25 -9.66
C ARG A 150 -22.51 11.16 -8.87
N THR A 151 -22.63 9.87 -9.20
CA THR A 151 -21.85 8.82 -8.54
C THR A 151 -20.41 8.79 -9.04
N LYS A 152 -20.18 9.08 -10.33
CA LYS A 152 -18.82 9.30 -10.88
C LYS A 152 -18.09 10.44 -10.16
N VAL A 153 -18.76 11.57 -9.93
CA VAL A 153 -18.20 12.73 -9.18
C VAL A 153 -17.91 12.36 -7.72
N TYR A 154 -18.79 11.58 -7.08
CA TYR A 154 -18.55 11.10 -5.71
C TYR A 154 -17.26 10.26 -5.61
N VAL A 155 -17.10 9.26 -6.49
CA VAL A 155 -15.90 8.39 -6.50
C VAL A 155 -14.63 9.21 -6.74
N ARG A 156 -14.71 10.23 -7.60
CA ARG A 156 -13.60 11.16 -7.85
C ARG A 156 -13.19 11.93 -6.58
N ASN A 157 -14.17 12.51 -5.90
CA ASN A 157 -13.90 13.26 -4.67
C ASN A 157 -13.36 12.33 -3.57
N LEU A 158 -13.89 11.12 -3.47
CA LEU A 158 -13.38 10.10 -2.57
C LEU A 158 -11.92 9.75 -2.88
N GLY A 159 -11.55 9.63 -4.16
CA GLY A 159 -10.15 9.44 -4.58
C GLY A 159 -9.24 10.58 -4.15
N LYS A 160 -9.68 11.83 -4.32
CA LYS A 160 -8.97 13.02 -3.84
C LYS A 160 -8.74 13.01 -2.33
N GLU A 161 -9.79 12.74 -1.57
CA GLU A 161 -9.72 12.68 -0.11
C GLU A 161 -8.83 11.54 0.37
N LEU A 162 -8.92 10.36 -0.27
CA LEU A 162 -8.10 9.20 0.06
C LEU A 162 -6.62 9.46 -0.19
N VAL A 163 -6.25 9.99 -1.36
CA VAL A 163 -4.85 10.30 -1.69
C VAL A 163 -4.30 11.39 -0.79
N ALA A 164 -5.07 12.46 -0.52
CA ALA A 164 -4.65 13.51 0.41
C ALA A 164 -4.43 12.97 1.83
N CYS A 165 -5.28 12.04 2.29
CA CYS A 165 -5.11 11.37 3.58
C CYS A 165 -3.83 10.51 3.60
N VAL A 166 -3.60 9.72 2.55
CA VAL A 166 -2.40 8.90 2.40
C VAL A 166 -1.14 9.77 2.38
N GLU A 167 -1.14 10.87 1.63
CA GLU A 167 -0.02 11.82 1.57
C GLU A 167 0.28 12.42 2.96
N SER A 168 -0.76 12.87 3.67
CA SER A 168 -0.62 13.40 5.03
C SER A 168 -0.01 12.36 5.97
N GLU A 169 -0.50 11.13 5.95
CA GLU A 169 -0.01 10.05 6.81
C GLU A 169 1.40 9.59 6.43
N MET A 170 1.76 9.58 5.14
CA MET A 170 3.13 9.29 4.69
C MET A 170 4.11 10.36 5.18
N ARG A 171 3.80 11.65 5.01
CA ARG A 171 4.67 12.74 5.47
C ARG A 171 4.81 12.81 6.98
N LYS A 172 3.77 12.46 7.74
CA LYS A 172 3.85 12.34 9.20
C LYS A 172 4.76 11.20 9.65
N ARG A 173 4.74 10.07 8.93
CA ARG A 173 5.56 8.89 9.27
C ARG A 173 7.01 9.02 8.82
N PHE A 174 7.24 9.74 7.73
CA PHE A 174 8.56 10.00 7.16
C PHE A 174 8.80 11.50 7.12
N SER A 175 8.98 12.09 8.30
CA SER A 175 9.25 13.53 8.37
C SER A 175 10.62 13.83 7.74
N PRO A 176 10.82 15.03 7.16
CA PRO A 176 12.11 15.42 6.61
C PRO A 176 13.25 15.34 7.65
N CYS A 177 12.94 15.63 8.92
CA CYS A 177 13.90 15.45 10.03
C CYS A 177 14.29 13.98 10.20
N ASP A 178 13.33 13.06 10.26
CA ASP A 178 13.62 11.63 10.45
C ASP A 178 14.40 11.06 9.26
N MET A 179 14.04 11.48 8.04
CA MET A 179 14.78 11.10 6.84
C MET A 179 16.21 11.64 6.84
N GLN A 180 16.42 12.87 7.30
CA GLN A 180 17.75 13.45 7.44
C GLN A 180 18.60 12.68 8.46
N ILE A 181 18.02 12.29 9.60
CA ILE A 181 18.70 11.44 10.60
C ILE A 181 19.14 10.12 9.95
N LEU A 182 18.25 9.48 9.19
CA LEU A 182 18.57 8.20 8.54
C LEU A 182 19.70 8.35 7.53
N LYS A 183 19.72 9.44 6.76
CA LYS A 183 20.81 9.76 5.82
C LYS A 183 22.13 10.01 6.53
N ASP A 184 22.10 10.77 7.62
CA ASP A 184 23.30 11.04 8.42
C ASP A 184 23.84 9.76 9.08
N LEU A 185 22.94 8.90 9.57
CA LEU A 185 23.31 7.59 10.11
C LEU A 185 23.87 6.67 9.02
N SER A 186 23.28 6.65 7.82
CA SER A 186 23.83 5.91 6.68
C SER A 186 25.23 6.41 6.35
N THR A 187 25.42 7.73 6.26
CA THR A 187 26.73 8.33 5.91
C THR A 187 27.82 7.91 6.89
N VAL A 188 27.52 7.89 8.19
CA VAL A 188 28.51 7.56 9.23
C VAL A 188 28.72 6.04 9.37
N MET A 189 27.65 5.25 9.29
CA MET A 189 27.65 3.84 9.69
C MET A 189 27.68 2.86 8.51
N ASN A 190 27.46 3.31 7.28
CA ASN A 190 27.44 2.45 6.10
C ASN A 190 28.85 2.33 5.49
N PRO A 191 29.55 1.19 5.66
CA PRO A 191 30.90 1.02 5.12
C PRO A 191 30.96 1.08 3.59
N ARG A 192 29.81 0.97 2.89
CA ARG A 192 29.73 1.12 1.44
C ARG A 192 29.84 2.58 0.97
N GLN A 193 29.58 3.54 1.86
CA GLN A 193 29.65 4.97 1.57
C GLN A 193 31.02 5.58 1.91
N LEU A 194 31.97 4.76 2.39
CA LEU A 194 33.32 5.21 2.70
C LEU A 194 34.07 5.68 1.44
N PRO A 195 34.70 6.87 1.47
CA PRO A 195 35.55 7.33 0.39
C PRO A 195 36.71 6.37 0.16
N GLN A 196 37.06 6.17 -1.11
CA GLN A 196 38.23 5.37 -1.51
C GLN A 196 39.54 6.17 -1.37
N ILE A 197 39.45 7.48 -1.18
CA ILE A 197 40.60 8.41 -1.12
C ILE A 197 40.89 8.73 0.36
N SER A 198 42.16 8.57 0.75
CA SER A 198 42.60 8.74 2.14
C SER A 198 42.44 10.16 2.69
N GLU A 199 42.44 11.19 1.83
CA GLU A 199 42.21 12.58 2.25
C GLU A 199 40.75 12.80 2.65
N ASP A 200 39.81 12.29 1.85
CA ASP A 200 38.37 12.40 2.09
C ASP A 200 37.91 11.58 3.30
N LEU A 201 38.63 10.50 3.62
CA LEU A 201 38.33 9.66 4.80
C LEU A 201 38.45 10.45 6.12
N LYS A 202 39.31 11.47 6.18
CA LYS A 202 39.53 12.27 7.41
C LYS A 202 38.37 13.19 7.72
N THR A 203 37.63 13.62 6.71
CA THR A 203 36.53 14.57 6.83
C THR A 203 35.15 13.92 6.64
N HIS A 204 35.11 12.70 6.10
CA HIS A 204 33.88 11.96 5.85
C HIS A 204 33.03 11.77 7.10
N GLY A 205 31.74 12.09 6.99
CA GLY A 205 30.78 11.92 8.07
C GLY A 205 30.97 12.87 9.26
N SER A 206 31.94 13.80 9.24
CA SER A 206 32.17 14.73 10.35
C SER A 206 30.98 15.67 10.56
N GLU A 207 30.42 16.18 9.46
CA GLU A 207 29.23 17.04 9.47
C GLU A 207 27.97 16.27 9.90
N SER A 208 27.76 15.08 9.34
CA SER A 208 26.65 14.17 9.71
C SER A 208 26.74 13.75 11.18
N SER A 209 27.94 13.43 11.67
CA SER A 209 28.18 13.11 13.09
C SER A 209 27.92 14.32 13.99
N GLY A 210 28.27 15.53 13.54
CA GLY A 210 27.94 16.78 14.23
C GLY A 210 26.45 16.95 14.41
N ARG A 211 25.68 16.84 13.31
CA ARG A 211 24.20 16.91 13.35
C ARG A 211 23.57 15.86 14.26
N LEU A 212 24.03 14.59 14.17
CA LEU A 212 23.55 13.52 15.06
C LEU A 212 23.86 13.81 16.54
N THR A 213 25.04 14.36 16.84
CA THR A 213 25.44 14.68 18.21
C THR A 213 24.68 15.89 18.76
N GLU A 214 24.36 16.88 17.94
CA GLU A 214 23.49 17.99 18.36
C GLU A 214 22.08 17.50 18.67
N GLN A 215 21.57 16.58 17.87
CA GLN A 215 20.21 16.06 18.00
C GLN A 215 20.03 15.05 19.14
N PHE A 216 21.05 14.22 19.42
CA PHE A 216 21.00 13.19 20.47
C PHE A 216 21.86 13.49 21.70
N GLY A 217 22.83 14.40 21.60
CA GLY A 217 23.79 14.73 22.66
C GLY A 217 23.39 15.91 23.54
N MET A 218 22.53 16.82 23.06
CA MET A 218 22.01 17.94 23.87
C MET A 218 20.58 17.68 24.36
N GLY A 219 20.42 16.74 25.29
CA GLY A 219 19.17 16.62 26.04
C GLY A 219 18.84 15.19 26.43
N GLY A 220 19.17 14.84 27.68
CA GLY A 220 18.64 13.65 28.33
C GLY A 220 17.11 13.69 28.38
N LYS A 221 16.47 13.06 27.38
CA LYS A 221 15.19 12.36 27.52
C LYS A 221 15.25 11.11 26.63
N ILE A 222 15.90 10.11 27.19
CA ILE A 222 15.64 8.71 26.84
C ILE A 222 14.24 8.41 27.39
N LEU A 223 13.35 7.97 26.49
CA LEU A 223 12.08 7.25 26.69
C LEU A 223 11.17 7.70 27.85
#